data_AF-A0A5C2H959-F1
#
_entry.id   AF-A0A5C2H959-F1
#
_cell.length_a   1.000
_cell.length_b   1.000
_cell.length_c   1.000
_cell.angle_alpha   90.00
_cell.angle_beta   90.00
_cell.angle_gamma   90.00
#
_symmetry.space_group_name_H-M   'P 1'
#
loop_
_entity.id
_entity.type
_entity.pdbx_description
1 polymer ?
#
loop_
_entity_poly.entity_id
_entity_poly.type
_entity_poly.pdbx_seq_one_letter_code
_entity_poly.pdbx_strand_id
1 'polypeptide(L)' 'MENNSIPADIIKIQKKLATFEKGSRNYNKYSKILAKHVKKHNMKKRVISHIKTIENIQKIAQNSEDEKILKKKTKKPYNL' A
#
# COMPACT_ATOMS: atom_id res chain seq x y z
N MET A 1 7.53 -8.43 -8.20
CA MET A 1 6.99 -9.18 -7.04
C MET A 1 7.06 -8.26 -5.83
N GLU A 2 5.92 -7.78 -5.31
CA GLU A 2 5.90 -7.03 -4.04
C GLU A 2 6.39 -7.96 -2.95
N ASN A 3 7.62 -7.73 -2.46
CA ASN A 3 8.12 -8.47 -1.32
C ASN A 3 7.25 -8.09 -0.12
N ASN A 4 6.26 -8.94 0.18
CA ASN A 4 5.45 -8.94 1.42
C ASN A 4 6.30 -9.16 2.69
N SER A 5 7.62 -8.98 2.58
CA SER A 5 8.58 -9.12 3.63
C SER A 5 8.38 -8.01 4.66
N ILE A 6 8.30 -8.42 5.92
CA ILE A 6 8.32 -7.51 7.06
C ILE A 6 9.61 -6.67 6.97
N PRO A 7 9.55 -5.33 7.15
CA PRO A 7 10.74 -4.50 7.08
C PRO A 7 11.87 -5.01 8.00
N ALA A 8 13.11 -4.96 7.50
CA ALA A 8 14.28 -5.47 8.21
C ALA A 8 14.44 -4.86 9.62
N ASP A 9 14.10 -3.58 9.79
CA ASP A 9 14.16 -2.91 11.09
C ASP A 9 13.18 -3.51 12.11
N ILE A 10 11.97 -3.86 11.68
CA ILE A 10 10.97 -4.51 12.54
C ILE A 10 11.48 -5.88 12.98
N ILE A 11 12.05 -6.67 12.06
CA ILE A 11 12.65 -7.98 12.36
C ILE A 11 13.81 -7.82 13.34
N LYS A 12 14.69 -6.83 13.13
CA LYS A 12 15.84 -6.54 14.00
C LYS A 12 15.39 -6.19 15.42
N ILE A 13 14.34 -5.38 15.55
CA ILE A 13 13.77 -5.03 16.86
C ILE A 13 13.12 -6.25 17.53
N GLN A 14 12.39 -7.08 16.78
CA GLN A 14 11.76 -8.31 17.31
C GLN A 14 12.80 -9.29 17.84
N LYS A 15 13.88 -9.54 17.08
CA LYS A 15 14.99 -10.39 17.53
C LYS A 15 15.61 -9.88 18.82
N LYS A 16 15.80 -8.56 18.94
CA LYS A 16 16.35 -7.94 20.15
C LYS A 16 15.38 -7.95 21.34
N LEU A 17 14.08 -7.88 21.08
CA LEU A 17 13.07 -8.05 22.13
C LEU A 17 13.06 -9.46 22.71
N ALA A 18 13.27 -10.47 21.86
CA ALA A 18 13.30 -11.87 22.28
C ALA A 18 14.44 -12.19 23.24
N THR A 19 15.50 -11.39 23.28
CA THR A 19 16.62 -11.56 24.22
C THR A 19 16.41 -10.88 25.57
N PHE A 20 15.36 -10.06 25.74
CA PHE A 20 15.10 -9.34 26.98
C PHE A 20 14.02 -10.03 27.82
N GLU A 21 14.23 -10.05 29.13
CA GLU A 21 13.21 -10.48 30.07
C GLU A 21 11.98 -9.57 30.00
N LYS A 22 10.80 -10.18 29.95
CA LYS A 22 9.52 -9.46 29.85
C LYS A 22 9.33 -8.58 31.09
N GLY A 23 9.05 -7.30 30.85
CA GLY A 23 8.88 -6.31 31.92
C GLY A 23 10.16 -5.58 32.32
N SER A 24 11.34 -6.03 31.86
CA SER A 24 12.59 -5.29 32.06
C SER A 24 12.52 -3.90 31.40
N ARG A 25 13.32 -2.95 31.90
CA ARG A 25 13.41 -1.59 31.32
C ARG A 25 13.71 -1.62 29.82
N ASN A 26 14.62 -2.52 29.40
CA ASN A 26 14.98 -2.69 28.00
C ASN A 26 13.83 -3.30 27.18
N TYR A 27 13.16 -4.32 27.69
CA TYR A 27 11.98 -4.87 27.03
C TYR A 27 10.90 -3.80 26.79
N ASN A 28 10.56 -3.02 27.82
CA ASN A 28 9.57 -1.95 27.71
C ASN A 28 9.98 -0.86 26.72
N LYS A 29 11.26 -0.49 26.69
CA LYS A 29 11.81 0.46 25.72
C LYS A 29 11.67 -0.07 24.28
N TYR A 30 12.16 -1.28 24.00
CA TYR A 30 12.14 -1.83 22.65
C TYR A 30 10.73 -2.20 22.18
N SER A 31 9.82 -2.54 23.09
CA SER A 31 8.40 -2.77 22.78
C SER A 31 7.73 -1.49 22.27
N LYS A 32 7.98 -0.33 22.93
CA LYS A 32 7.51 0.97 22.46
C LYS A 32 8.10 1.34 21.08
N ILE A 33 9.38 1.07 20.86
CA ILE A 33 10.05 1.30 19.58
C ILE A 33 9.41 0.44 18.48
N LEU A 34 9.16 -0.85 18.76
CA LEU A 34 8.51 -1.76 17.83
C LEU A 34 7.12 -1.25 17.43
N ALA A 35 6.29 -0.88 18.41
CA ALA A 35 4.94 -0.37 18.17
C ALA A 35 4.95 0.87 17.24
N LYS A 36 5.91 1.80 17.44
CA LYS A 36 6.07 2.97 16.57
C LYS A 36 6.39 2.58 15.12
N HIS A 37 7.29 1.62 14.91
CA HIS A 37 7.68 1.16 13.58
C HIS A 37 6.54 0.43 12.87
N VAL A 38 5.83 -0.46 13.58
CA VAL A 38 4.66 -1.16 13.05
C VAL A 38 3.57 -0.17 12.64
N LYS A 39 3.25 0.82 13.48
CA LYS A 39 2.26 1.87 13.16
C LYS A 39 2.65 2.64 11.90
N LYS A 40 3.92 3.08 11.80
CA LYS A 40 4.42 3.80 10.62
C LYS A 40 4.33 2.96 9.35
N HIS A 41 4.73 1.69 9.41
CA HIS A 41 4.65 0.77 8.27
C HIS A 41 3.21 0.53 7.81
N ASN A 42 2.30 0.28 8.75
CA ASN A 42 0.89 0.09 8.44
C ASN A 42 0.27 1.36 7.84
N MET A 43 0.65 2.54 8.34
CA MET A 43 0.17 3.80 7.77
C MET A 43 0.64 3.97 6.32
N LYS A 44 1.90 3.67 6.02
CA LYS A 44 2.44 3.71 4.65
C LYS A 44 1.66 2.77 3.72
N LYS A 45 1.35 1.54 4.17
CA LYS A 45 0.53 0.59 3.42
C LYS A 45 -0.88 1.12 3.13
N ARG A 46 -1.54 1.75 4.11
CA ARG A 46 -2.87 2.34 3.92
C ARG A 46 -2.86 3.44 2.86
N VAL A 47 -1.87 4.33 2.91
CA VAL A 47 -1.72 5.41 1.93
C VAL A 47 -1.50 4.85 0.52
N ILE A 48 -0.58 3.88 0.37
CA ILE A 48 -0.32 3.25 -0.92
C ILE A 48 -1.57 2.56 -1.47
N SER A 49 -2.31 1.83 -0.62
CA SER A 49 -3.56 1.18 -1.02
C SER A 49 -4.59 2.20 -1.50
N HIS A 50 -4.75 3.31 -0.78
CA HIS A 50 -5.69 4.36 -1.16
C HIS A 50 -5.32 5.03 -2.50
N ILE A 51 -4.03 5.31 -2.71
CA ILE A 51 -3.52 5.83 -3.99
C ILE A 51 -3.85 4.85 -5.12
N LYS A 52 -3.57 3.56 -4.96
CA LYS A 52 -3.88 2.53 -5.96
C LYS A 52 -5.39 2.48 -6.29
N THR A 53 -6.25 2.62 -5.29
CA THR A 53 -7.70 2.67 -5.51
C THR A 53 -8.09 3.89 -6.36
N ILE A 54 -7.53 5.07 -6.06
CA ILE A 54 -7.78 6.29 -6.83
C ILE A 54 -7.31 6.12 -8.28
N GLU A 55 -6.09 5.62 -8.48
CA GLU A 55 -5.53 5.35 -9.82
C GLU A 55 -6.40 4.37 -10.63
N ASN A 56 -6.90 3.32 -9.99
CA ASN A 56 -7.77 2.34 -10.64
C ASN A 56 -9.11 2.94 -11.04
N ILE A 57 -9.71 3.79 -10.19
CA ILE A 57 -10.96 4.50 -10.53
C ILE A 57 -10.74 5.42 -11.74
N GLN A 58 -9.64 6.17 -11.77
CA GLN A 58 -9.30 7.03 -12.90
C GLN A 58 -9.14 6.24 -14.20
N LYS A 59 -8.45 5.09 -14.17
CA LYS A 59 -8.31 4.20 -15.33
C LYS A 59 -9.65 3.69 -15.84
N ILE A 60 -10.54 3.27 -14.94
CA ILE A 60 -11.89 2.81 -15.30
C ILE A 60 -12.68 3.94 -15.98
N ALA A 61 -12.63 5.15 -15.43
CA ALA A 61 -13.29 6.32 -16.01
C ALA A 61 -12.76 6.66 -17.41
N GLN A 62 -11.44 6.66 -17.59
CA GLN A 62 -10.80 6.92 -18.87
C GLN A 62 -11.17 5.87 -19.93
N ASN A 63 -11.07 4.58 -19.58
CA ASN A 63 -11.46 3.49 -20.47
C ASN A 63 -12.92 3.60 -20.92
N SER A 64 -13.80 4.06 -20.02
CA SER A 64 -15.22 4.26 -20.31
C SER A 64 -15.46 5.40 -21.31
N GLU A 65 -14.67 6.48 -21.24
CA GLU A 65 -14.73 7.56 -22.23
C GLU A 65 -14.14 7.13 -23.58
N ASP A 66 -13.04 6.39 -23.58
CA ASP A 66 -12.42 5.85 -24.79
C ASP A 66 -13.38 4.93 -25.55
N GLU A 67 -14.12 4.08 -24.84
CA GLU A 67 -15.17 3.24 -25.44
C GLU A 67 -16.31 4.06 -26.07
N LYS A 68 -16.75 5.14 -25.41
CA LYS A 68 -17.78 6.05 -25.96
C LYS A 68 -17.28 6.74 -27.23
N ILE A 69 -16.02 7.19 -27.24
CA ILE A 69 -15.40 7.82 -28.40
C ILE A 69 -15.30 6.83 -29.57
N LEU A 70 -14.86 5.59 -29.30
CA LEU A 70 -14.77 4.55 -30.33
C LEU A 70 -16.14 4.25 -30.95
N LYS A 71 -17.18 4.06 -30.12
CA LYS A 71 -18.57 3.85 -30.59
C LYS A 71 -19.13 5.02 -31.40
N LYS A 72 -18.70 6.27 -31.13
CA LYS A 72 -19.07 7.44 -31.94
C LYS A 72 -18.35 7.46 -33.29
N LYS A 73 -17.06 7.10 -33.33
CA LYS A 73 -16.27 7.02 -34.57
C LYS A 73 -16.81 5.96 -35.54
N THR A 74 -17.21 4.80 -35.03
CA THR A 74 -17.78 3.71 -35.84
C THR A 74 -19.19 3.97 -36.35
N LYS A 75 -19.92 4.92 -35.75
CA LYS A 75 -21.28 5.32 -36.17
C LYS A 75 -21.30 6.47 -37.19
N LYS A 76 -20.15 7.03 -37.56
CA LYS A 76 -20.10 8.07 -38.61
C LYS A 76 -20.43 7.40 -39.95
N PRO A 77 -21.53 7.75 -40.65
CA PRO A 77 -21.78 7.21 -41.98
C PRO A 77 -20.66 7.68 -42.91
N TYR A 78 -20.11 6.77 -43.70
CA TYR A 78 -19.37 7.15 -44.89
C TYR A 78 -20.37 7.84 -45.82
N ASN A 79 -20.16 9.13 -46.09
CA ASN A 79 -20.89 9.80 -47.16
C ASN A 79 -20.45 9.14 -48.48
N LEU A 80 -21.37 8.40 -49.11
CA LEU A 80 -21.27 7.94 -50.49
C LEU A 80 -21.51 9.11 -51.44
#